data_AF-A0A1Q3BGS4-F1
#
_entry.id   AF-A0A1Q3BGS4-F1
#
_cell.length_a   1.000
_cell.length_b   1.000
_cell.length_c   1.000
_cell.angle_alpha   90.00
_cell.angle_beta   90.00
_cell.angle_gamma   90.00
#
_symmetry.space_group_name_H-M   'P 1'
#
loop_
_entity.id
_entity.type
_entity.pdbx_description
1 polymer ?
#
loop_
_entity_poly.entity_id
_entity_poly.type
_entity_poly.pdbx_seq_one_letter_code
_entity_poly.pdbx_strand_id
1 'polypeptide(L)'
;LPPLSRGRDKLLWAKNSSGLFSTKSAWNSIRTEGISCPWFHLVWSFPIVPRHSFILWVVIRGRHRVKQIPKTRGVINDDTCPLCLAEIETTEHLLSTCDFYPEILDRQGSREILKLLIPGFIYHIWQQRNARIFGSVGETQMTLLSL
;
A
#
# COMPACT_ATOMS: atom_id res chain seq x y z
N LEU A 1 -12.67 23.81 31.13
CA LEU A 1 -11.23 24.09 31.25
C LEU A 1 -10.73 23.43 32.53
N PRO A 2 -9.57 22.77 32.53
CA PRO A 2 -8.99 22.23 33.77
C PRO A 2 -8.69 23.38 34.75
N PRO A 3 -8.73 23.11 36.08
CA PRO A 3 -8.51 24.13 37.10
C PRO A 3 -7.09 24.70 37.02
N LEU A 4 -6.97 26.02 37.19
CA LEU A 4 -5.69 26.72 37.21
C LEU A 4 -4.91 26.30 38.47
N SER A 5 -3.80 25.59 38.27
CA SER A 5 -2.88 25.19 39.34
C SER A 5 -1.66 26.12 39.35
N ARG A 6 -1.11 26.46 40.51
CA ARG A 6 0.12 27.27 40.68
C ARG A 6 1.41 26.56 40.19
N GLY A 7 1.29 25.50 39.40
CA GLY A 7 2.41 24.71 38.89
C GLY A 7 3.00 25.28 37.59
N ARG A 8 4.11 24.69 37.13
CA ARG A 8 4.68 24.99 35.80
C ARG A 8 3.69 24.61 34.70
N ASP A 9 3.64 25.44 33.66
CA ASP A 9 2.86 25.18 32.46
C ASP A 9 3.25 23.85 31.82
N LYS A 10 2.24 23.15 31.31
CA LYS A 10 2.40 21.87 30.61
C LYS A 10 1.73 21.95 29.25
N LEU A 11 2.43 21.48 28.22
CA LEU A 11 1.84 21.30 26.90
C LEU A 11 0.92 20.09 26.92
N LEU A 12 -0.34 20.28 26.52
CA LEU A 12 -1.35 19.23 26.43
C LEU A 12 -1.89 19.15 25.00
N TRP A 13 -2.02 17.93 24.49
CA TRP A 13 -2.60 17.66 23.20
C TRP A 13 -4.13 17.57 23.30
N ALA A 14 -4.82 18.62 22.87
CA ALA A 14 -6.28 18.75 23.03
C ALA A 14 -7.10 17.72 22.22
N LYS A 15 -6.50 17.05 21.23
CA LYS A 15 -7.19 16.05 20.37
C LYS A 15 -7.06 14.62 20.92
N ASN A 16 -6.64 14.47 22.17
CA ASN A 16 -6.62 13.21 22.89
C ASN A 16 -7.06 13.44 24.35
N SER A 17 -7.96 12.61 24.86
CA SER A 17 -8.48 12.73 26.23
C SER A 17 -7.40 12.53 27.30
N SER A 18 -6.32 11.79 26.98
CA SER A 18 -5.17 11.66 27.89
C SER A 18 -4.25 12.88 27.91
N GLY A 19 -4.49 13.88 27.05
CA GLY A 19 -3.60 15.03 26.87
C GLY A 19 -2.25 14.69 26.23
N LEU A 20 -2.00 13.43 25.88
CA LEU A 20 -0.76 12.98 25.24
C LEU A 20 -0.85 13.07 23.72
N PHE A 21 0.24 13.54 23.11
CA PHE A 21 0.39 13.51 21.66
C PHE A 21 0.55 12.07 21.17
N SER A 22 -0.08 11.77 20.03
CA SER A 22 0.21 10.57 19.25
C SER A 22 0.02 10.86 17.77
N THR A 23 0.82 10.24 16.91
CA THR A 23 0.68 10.36 15.45
C THR A 23 -0.74 10.01 14.99
N LYS A 24 -1.36 9.01 15.63
CA LYS A 24 -2.76 8.61 15.37
C LYS A 24 -3.75 9.75 15.67
N SER A 25 -3.65 10.39 16.83
CA SER A 25 -4.55 11.49 17.21
C SER A 25 -4.31 12.75 16.38
N ALA A 26 -3.05 13.06 16.03
CA ALA A 26 -2.70 14.12 15.09
C ALA A 26 -3.29 13.87 13.70
N TRP A 27 -3.08 12.68 13.14
CA TRP A 27 -3.62 12.28 11.83
C TRP A 27 -5.14 12.35 11.79
N ASN A 28 -5.82 11.83 12.82
CA ASN A 28 -7.28 11.89 12.93
C ASN A 28 -7.81 13.32 13.06
N SER A 29 -7.02 14.26 13.57
CA SER A 29 -7.45 15.65 13.73
C SER A 29 -7.41 16.47 12.43
N ILE A 30 -6.61 16.05 11.45
CA ILE A 30 -6.46 16.75 10.18
C ILE A 30 -7.13 16.03 9.01
N ARG A 31 -7.34 14.70 9.10
CA ARG A 31 -7.97 13.94 8.04
C ARG A 31 -9.49 14.12 8.06
N THR A 32 -10.09 14.08 6.88
CA THR A 32 -11.50 13.72 6.75
C THR A 32 -11.60 12.20 6.73
N GLU A 33 -12.43 11.63 7.61
CA GLU A 33 -12.68 10.20 7.59
C GLU A 33 -13.53 9.83 6.37
N GLY A 34 -12.90 9.12 5.42
CA GLY A 34 -13.56 8.58 4.25
C GLY A 34 -13.98 7.12 4.45
N ILE A 35 -14.81 6.63 3.54
CA ILE A 35 -15.20 5.22 3.47
C ILE A 35 -13.96 4.37 3.19
N SER A 36 -13.83 3.25 3.90
CA SER A 36 -12.77 2.28 3.63
C SER A 36 -12.89 1.77 2.20
N CYS A 37 -11.79 1.83 1.47
CA CYS A 37 -11.77 1.49 0.06
C CYS A 37 -11.79 -0.04 -0.12
N PRO A 38 -12.86 -0.67 -0.68
CA PRO A 38 -13.00 -2.13 -0.64
C PRO A 38 -11.83 -2.89 -1.26
N TRP A 39 -11.22 -2.33 -2.30
CA TRP A 39 -10.10 -2.92 -3.03
C TRP A 39 -8.72 -2.61 -2.41
N PHE A 40 -8.63 -1.94 -1.25
CA PHE A 40 -7.34 -1.55 -0.66
C PHE A 40 -6.39 -2.74 -0.49
N HIS A 41 -6.94 -3.91 -0.14
CA HIS A 41 -6.19 -5.14 0.06
C HIS A 41 -5.55 -5.66 -1.24
N LEU A 42 -6.14 -5.42 -2.41
CA LEU A 42 -5.53 -5.79 -3.68
C LEU A 42 -4.24 -5.01 -3.96
N VAL A 43 -4.15 -3.79 -3.43
CA VAL A 43 -3.03 -2.88 -3.66
C VAL A 43 -1.98 -3.00 -2.56
N TRP A 44 -2.41 -3.04 -1.30
CA TRP A 44 -1.54 -2.82 -0.15
C TRP A 44 -1.34 -4.06 0.73
N SER A 45 -1.80 -5.24 0.30
CA SER A 45 -1.54 -6.47 1.07
C SER A 45 -0.14 -7.01 0.81
N PHE A 46 0.50 -7.47 1.88
CA PHE A 46 1.69 -8.32 1.79
C PHE A 46 1.31 -9.66 1.14
N PRO A 47 2.13 -10.27 0.24
CA PRO A 47 3.55 -10.00 -0.01
C PRO A 47 3.86 -9.10 -1.22
N ILE A 48 3.00 -8.14 -1.57
CA ILE A 48 3.24 -7.32 -2.77
C ILE A 48 4.39 -6.33 -2.52
N VAL A 49 5.37 -6.33 -3.44
CA VAL A 49 6.48 -5.36 -3.42
C VAL A 49 5.94 -3.94 -3.66
N PRO A 50 6.33 -2.93 -2.86
CA PRO A 50 5.76 -1.58 -2.92
C PRO A 50 5.74 -0.95 -4.32
N ARG A 51 6.75 -1.22 -5.15
CA ARG A 51 6.80 -0.76 -6.54
C ARG A 51 5.64 -1.31 -7.38
N HIS A 52 5.33 -2.60 -7.25
CA HIS A 52 4.23 -3.24 -7.97
C HIS A 52 2.88 -2.74 -7.42
N SER A 53 2.74 -2.63 -6.09
CA SER A 53 1.57 -2.01 -5.45
C SER A 53 1.28 -0.61 -5.98
N PHE A 54 2.33 0.22 -6.12
CA PHE A 54 2.19 1.58 -6.60
C PHE A 54 1.71 1.63 -8.05
N ILE A 55 2.26 0.80 -8.95
CA ILE A 55 1.83 0.74 -10.34
C ILE A 55 0.37 0.25 -10.43
N LEU A 56 0.02 -0.81 -9.68
CA LEU A 56 -1.34 -1.32 -9.62
C LEU A 56 -2.33 -0.26 -9.11
N TRP A 57 -1.95 0.48 -8.07
CA TRP A 57 -2.75 1.61 -7.57
C TRP A 57 -2.99 2.67 -8.66
N VAL A 58 -1.95 3.04 -9.41
CA VAL A 58 -2.07 4.01 -10.52
C VAL A 58 -3.00 3.50 -11.61
N VAL A 59 -2.93 2.22 -11.96
CA VAL A 59 -3.80 1.56 -12.93
C VAL A 59 -5.26 1.55 -12.46
N ILE A 60 -5.53 1.10 -11.24
CA ILE A 60 -6.90 1.07 -10.66
C ILE A 60 -7.51 2.47 -10.62
N ARG A 61 -6.69 3.51 -10.42
CA ARG A 61 -7.14 4.90 -10.43
C ARG A 61 -7.35 5.49 -11.84
N GLY A 62 -7.11 4.71 -12.90
CA GLY A 62 -7.18 5.18 -14.29
C GLY A 62 -6.13 6.23 -14.63
N ARG A 63 -4.99 6.22 -13.93
CA ARG A 63 -3.93 7.23 -14.06
C ARG A 63 -2.65 6.68 -14.70
N HIS A 64 -2.72 5.50 -15.30
CA HIS A 64 -1.62 4.96 -16.06
C HIS A 64 -1.33 5.86 -17.27
N ARG A 65 -0.06 6.21 -17.48
CA ARG A 65 0.33 7.12 -18.55
C ARG A 65 0.48 6.34 -19.86
N VAL A 66 -0.64 6.12 -20.53
CA VAL A 66 -0.67 5.56 -21.89
C VAL A 66 -0.64 6.69 -22.93
N LYS A 67 -0.05 6.47 -24.11
CA LYS A 67 0.10 7.50 -25.14
C LYS A 67 -1.21 8.14 -25.63
N GLN A 68 -2.35 7.46 -25.51
CA GLN A 68 -3.67 8.04 -25.84
C GLN A 68 -3.93 9.38 -25.10
N ILE A 69 -3.55 9.49 -23.82
CA ILE A 69 -3.80 10.70 -23.00
C ILE A 69 -2.98 11.91 -23.48
N PRO A 70 -1.63 11.85 -23.60
CA PRO A 70 -0.86 12.97 -24.15
C PRO A 70 -1.20 13.28 -25.60
N LYS A 71 -1.60 12.30 -26.43
CA LYS A 71 -2.05 12.57 -27.82
C LYS A 71 -3.35 13.37 -27.84
N THR A 72 -4.35 13.00 -27.04
CA THR A 72 -5.60 13.78 -26.92
C THR A 72 -5.37 15.20 -26.38
N ARG A 73 -4.26 15.43 -25.69
CA ARG A 73 -3.81 16.76 -25.22
C ARG A 73 -2.87 17.48 -26.18
N GLY A 74 -2.57 16.92 -27.35
CA GLY A 74 -1.68 17.52 -28.36
C GLY A 74 -0.19 17.56 -27.96
N VAL A 75 0.23 16.76 -26.98
CA VAL A 75 1.64 16.69 -26.54
C VAL A 75 2.49 15.80 -27.44
N ILE A 76 1.89 14.78 -28.03
CA ILE A 76 2.51 13.84 -28.96
C ILE A 76 1.59 13.58 -30.15
N ASN A 77 2.16 13.15 -31.27
CA ASN A 77 1.43 12.86 -32.51
C ASN A 77 1.17 11.36 -32.72
N ASP A 78 1.95 10.50 -32.05
CA ASP A 78 1.88 9.05 -32.15
C ASP A 78 1.29 8.45 -30.86
N ASP A 79 0.27 7.61 -31.00
CA ASP A 79 -0.29 6.78 -29.93
C ASP A 79 -0.17 5.30 -30.21
N THR A 80 0.63 4.88 -31.20
CA THR A 80 0.83 3.45 -31.46
C THR A 80 1.48 2.78 -30.25
N CYS A 81 0.91 1.64 -29.86
CA CYS A 81 1.37 0.79 -28.77
C CYS A 81 2.83 0.39 -29.00
N PRO A 82 3.74 0.67 -28.05
CA PRO A 82 5.16 0.36 -28.22
C PRO A 82 5.47 -1.14 -28.13
N LEU A 83 4.50 -1.98 -27.74
CA LEU A 83 4.68 -3.42 -27.58
C LEU A 83 4.32 -4.17 -28.86
N CYS A 84 3.08 -4.02 -29.35
CA CYS A 84 2.64 -4.69 -30.58
C CYS A 84 2.93 -3.90 -31.85
N LEU A 85 3.21 -2.59 -31.74
CA LEU A 85 3.44 -1.67 -32.87
C LEU A 85 2.28 -1.60 -33.89
N ALA A 86 1.08 -2.03 -33.51
CA ALA A 86 -0.06 -2.16 -34.42
C ALA A 86 -1.27 -1.32 -34.01
N GLU A 87 -1.62 -1.34 -32.73
CA GLU A 87 -2.86 -0.74 -32.20
C GLU A 87 -2.59 0.54 -31.39
N ILE A 88 -3.65 1.30 -31.07
CA ILE A 88 -3.55 2.47 -30.19
C ILE A 88 -3.25 2.03 -28.75
N GLU A 89 -2.28 2.68 -28.11
CA GLU A 89 -1.92 2.46 -26.72
C GLU A 89 -2.98 3.03 -25.77
N THR A 90 -3.91 2.16 -25.38
CA THR A 90 -4.86 2.39 -24.29
C THR A 90 -4.50 1.53 -23.07
N THR A 91 -5.05 1.89 -21.90
CA THR A 91 -4.87 1.08 -20.68
C THR A 91 -5.47 -0.31 -20.84
N GLU A 92 -6.62 -0.41 -21.52
CA GLU A 92 -7.27 -1.68 -21.83
C GLU A 92 -6.40 -2.51 -22.77
N HIS A 93 -5.92 -1.90 -23.86
CA HIS A 93 -5.06 -2.58 -24.82
C HIS A 93 -3.81 -3.17 -24.14
N LEU A 94 -3.06 -2.36 -23.38
CA LEU A 94 -1.85 -2.82 -22.70
C LEU A 94 -2.09 -3.96 -21.69
N LEU A 95 -3.27 -4.01 -21.06
CA LEU A 95 -3.54 -4.93 -19.94
C LEU A 95 -4.39 -6.14 -20.31
N SER A 96 -5.06 -6.15 -21.47
CA SER A 96 -5.96 -7.25 -21.83
C SER A 96 -5.97 -7.68 -23.29
N THR A 97 -5.78 -6.77 -24.26
CA THR A 97 -5.98 -7.10 -25.69
C THR A 97 -4.73 -6.98 -26.56
N CYS A 98 -3.58 -6.58 -26.01
CA CYS A 98 -2.34 -6.50 -26.76
C CYS A 98 -1.84 -7.89 -27.16
N ASP A 99 -1.49 -8.06 -28.44
CA ASP A 99 -0.94 -9.33 -28.96
C ASP A 99 0.38 -9.73 -28.30
N PHE A 100 1.08 -8.78 -27.69
CA PHE A 100 2.31 -9.03 -26.92
C PHE A 100 2.03 -9.52 -25.48
N TYR A 101 0.79 -9.43 -25.01
CA TYR A 101 0.39 -9.83 -23.65
C TYR A 101 0.69 -11.30 -23.32
N PRO A 102 0.40 -12.29 -24.21
CA PRO A 102 0.76 -13.69 -23.96
C PRO A 102 2.27 -13.91 -23.79
N GLU A 103 3.10 -13.20 -24.57
CA GLU A 103 4.57 -13.32 -24.49
C GLU A 103 5.12 -12.82 -23.15
N ILE A 104 4.57 -11.72 -22.63
CA ILE A 104 4.92 -11.19 -21.30
C ILE A 104 4.62 -12.21 -20.20
N LEU A 105 3.44 -12.83 -20.26
CA LEU A 105 3.01 -13.81 -19.26
C LEU A 105 3.87 -15.08 -19.28
N ASP A 106 4.24 -15.56 -20.47
CA ASP A 106 5.01 -16.80 -20.63
C ASP A 106 6.49 -16.65 -20.24
N ARG A 107 7.18 -15.63 -20.76
CA ARG A 107 8.64 -15.46 -20.55
C ARG A 107 9.01 -14.87 -19.18
N GLN A 108 8.29 -13.83 -18.76
CA GLN A 108 8.66 -13.01 -17.61
C GLN A 108 7.73 -13.25 -16.40
N GLY A 109 6.44 -13.46 -16.67
CA GLY A 109 5.40 -13.61 -15.64
C GLY A 109 5.74 -14.72 -14.64
N SER A 110 5.95 -15.93 -15.12
CA SER A 110 6.21 -17.10 -14.26
C SER A 110 7.42 -16.93 -13.34
N ARG A 111 8.54 -16.41 -13.86
CA ARG A 111 9.78 -16.25 -13.09
C ARG A 111 9.66 -15.15 -12.03
N GLU A 112 9.06 -14.01 -12.36
CA GLU A 112 8.88 -12.92 -11.41
C GLU A 112 7.81 -13.23 -10.36
N ILE A 113 6.73 -13.92 -10.75
CA ILE A 113 5.73 -14.43 -9.80
C ILE A 113 6.40 -15.37 -8.79
N LEU A 114 7.20 -16.33 -9.25
CA LEU A 114 7.93 -17.23 -8.35
C LEU A 114 8.91 -16.49 -7.43
N LYS A 115 9.65 -15.49 -7.92
CA LYS A 115 10.53 -14.64 -7.11
C LYS A 115 9.79 -13.84 -6.03
N LEU A 116 8.51 -13.53 -6.22
CA LEU A 116 7.68 -12.85 -5.23
C LEU A 116 7.03 -13.83 -4.23
N LEU A 117 6.61 -15.00 -4.72
CA LEU A 117 5.95 -16.01 -3.89
C LEU A 117 6.90 -16.68 -2.88
N ILE A 118 8.15 -16.97 -3.27
CA ILE A 118 9.12 -17.66 -2.39
C ILE A 118 9.43 -16.85 -1.11
N PRO A 119 9.84 -15.56 -1.17
CA PRO A 119 10.05 -14.76 0.03
C PRO A 119 8.78 -14.56 0.85
N GLY A 120 7.62 -14.40 0.19
CA GLY A 120 6.32 -14.30 0.87
C GLY A 120 6.00 -15.56 1.68
N PHE A 121 6.23 -16.74 1.11
CA PHE A 121 6.05 -18.03 1.77
C PHE A 121 7.01 -18.21 2.95
N ILE A 122 8.30 -17.92 2.76
CA ILE A 122 9.31 -17.96 3.83
C ILE A 122 8.94 -17.01 4.97
N TYR A 123 8.51 -15.79 4.64
CA TYR A 123 8.07 -14.82 5.64
C TYR A 123 6.85 -15.33 6.41
N HIS A 124 5.88 -15.94 5.73
CA HIS A 124 4.70 -16.49 6.41
C HIS A 124 5.07 -17.62 7.38
N ILE A 125 5.99 -18.52 6.99
CA ILE A 125 6.53 -19.54 7.90
C ILE A 125 7.20 -18.89 9.11
N TRP A 126 8.08 -17.92 8.87
CA TRP A 126 8.77 -17.18 9.95
C TRP A 126 7.78 -16.50 10.90
N GLN A 127 6.75 -15.87 10.35
CA GLN A 127 5.70 -15.18 11.11
C GLN A 127 4.92 -16.16 11.98
N GLN A 128 4.45 -17.28 11.41
CA GLN A 128 3.72 -18.33 12.12
C GLN A 128 4.56 -18.94 13.25
N ARG A 129 5.86 -19.18 13.00
CA ARG A 129 6.80 -19.66 14.01
C ARG A 129 6.95 -18.65 15.15
N ASN A 130 7.22 -17.39 14.82
CA ASN A 130 7.43 -16.34 15.83
C ASN A 130 6.18 -16.05 16.65
N ALA A 131 5.00 -16.08 16.04
CA ALA A 131 3.74 -15.94 16.77
C ALA A 131 3.58 -17.04 17.83
N ARG A 132 4.01 -18.28 17.57
CA ARG A 132 3.97 -19.37 18.55
C ARG A 132 5.01 -19.23 19.67
N ILE A 133 6.21 -18.74 19.35
CA ILE A 133 7.28 -18.54 20.34
C ILE A 133 6.97 -17.37 21.27
N PHE A 134 6.48 -16.26 20.71
CA PHE A 134 6.31 -15.00 21.44
C PHE A 134 4.85 -14.69 21.81
N GLY A 135 3.89 -15.47 21.32
CA GLY A 135 2.47 -15.28 21.62
C GLY A 135 2.08 -15.59 23.07
N SER A 136 2.85 -16.42 23.78
CA SER A 136 2.65 -16.73 25.21
C SER A 136 3.46 -15.83 26.15
N VAL A 137 4.39 -15.03 25.64
CA VAL A 137 5.32 -14.22 26.46
C VAL A 137 4.66 -12.93 26.99
N GLY A 138 3.49 -12.56 26.46
CA GLY A 138 2.74 -11.37 26.89
C GLY A 138 2.04 -11.47 28.25
N GLU A 139 1.85 -12.68 28.81
CA GLU A 139 1.16 -12.85 30.10
C GLU A 139 2.14 -12.92 31.29
N THR A 140 3.42 -13.22 31.09
CA THR A 140 4.35 -13.49 32.20
C THR A 140 5.11 -12.24 32.69
N GLN A 141 5.19 -11.14 31.93
CA GLN A 141 5.96 -9.95 32.35
C GLN A 141 5.18 -8.95 33.23
N MET A 142 3.85 -9.08 33.38
CA MET A 142 3.09 -8.19 34.29
C MET A 142 3.16 -8.59 35.78
N THR A 143 3.71 -9.75 36.14
CA THR A 143 3.82 -10.21 37.53
C THR A 143 5.18 -9.91 38.19
N LEU A 144 6.18 -9.42 37.46
CA LEU A 144 7.54 -9.20 37.98
C LEU A 144 7.90 -7.73 38.28
N LEU A 145 7.00 -6.78 38.03
CA LEU A 145 7.20 -5.35 38.36
C LEU A 145 6.33 -4.85 39.52
N SER A 146 5.81 -5.75 40.36
CA SER A 146 5.04 -5.43 41.57
C SER A 146 5.62 -6.08 42.84
N LEU A 147 6.93 -6.01 43.03
CA LEU A 147 7.61 -6.19 44.32
C LEU A 147 8.65 -5.08 44.50
#